data_AF-A0A842LZS2-F1
#
_entry.id   AF-A0A842LZS2-F1
#
_cell.length_a   1.000
_cell.length_b   1.000
_cell.length_c   1.000
_cell.angle_alpha   90.00
_cell.angle_beta   90.00
_cell.angle_gamma   90.00
#
_symmetry.space_group_name_H-M   'P 1'
#
loop_
_entity.id
_entity.type
_entity.pdbx_description
1 polymer ?
#
loop_
_entity_poly.entity_id
_entity_poly.type
_entity_poly.pdbx_seq_one_letter_code
_entity_poly.pdbx_strand_id
1 'polypeptide(L)'
;MRMYFASASTRFKCKRCAKCCSFDVSLTDEELRELGENADLKWRTTKKVVRNGIPVCCFLEGNICTLYEKRPKVCRVYPFFAICEEDLKALKIPIPKSAVRVEYAGATYFITYDDKCPGLGSGNTPNWKEIVELSYFYTNECRC
;
A
#
# COMPACT_ATOMS: atom_id res chain seq x y z
N MET A 1 11.13 7.50 13.84
CA MET A 1 10.49 6.47 12.99
C MET A 1 11.43 6.17 11.82
N ARG A 2 11.89 4.93 11.65
CA ARG A 2 12.85 4.58 10.60
C ARG A 2 12.10 4.28 9.31
N MET A 3 12.48 4.95 8.23
CA MET A 3 11.94 4.69 6.89
C MET A 3 12.87 3.70 6.18
N TYR A 4 12.29 2.68 5.56
CA TYR A 4 13.02 1.67 4.80
C TYR A 4 12.79 1.86 3.32
N PHE A 5 13.87 1.80 2.55
CA PHE A 5 13.86 1.97 1.10
C PHE A 5 14.12 0.64 0.41
N ALA A 6 13.32 0.32 -0.60
CA ALA A 6 13.60 -0.81 -1.47
C ALA A 6 14.88 -0.56 -2.27
N SER A 7 15.57 -1.64 -2.62
CA SER A 7 16.76 -1.63 -3.48
C SER A 7 16.63 -2.72 -4.55
N ALA A 8 17.60 -2.80 -5.46
CA ALA A 8 17.63 -3.84 -6.49
C ALA A 8 17.62 -5.29 -5.92
N SER A 9 18.08 -5.48 -4.67
CA SER A 9 18.07 -6.78 -4.00
C SER A 9 16.78 -7.07 -3.24
N THR A 10 15.85 -6.11 -3.14
CA THR A 10 14.57 -6.33 -2.45
C THR A 10 13.75 -7.39 -3.19
N ARG A 11 13.22 -8.34 -2.44
CA ARG A 11 12.36 -9.44 -2.91
C ARG A 11 11.07 -9.46 -2.12
N PHE A 12 9.98 -9.87 -2.77
CA PHE A 12 8.68 -10.00 -2.13
C PHE A 12 7.84 -11.17 -2.67
N LYS A 13 7.19 -11.86 -1.73
CA LYS A 13 6.09 -12.79 -2.02
C LYS A 13 5.04 -12.69 -0.92
N CYS A 14 3.84 -12.22 -1.28
CA CYS A 14 2.71 -12.20 -0.36
C CYS A 14 2.48 -13.60 0.24
N LYS A 15 2.44 -13.67 1.58
CA LYS A 15 2.20 -14.91 2.33
C LYS A 15 0.72 -15.18 2.62
N ARG A 16 -0.17 -14.30 2.14
CA ARG A 16 -1.61 -14.32 2.46
C ARG A 16 -1.90 -14.45 3.96
N CYS A 17 -1.12 -13.71 4.77
CA CYS A 17 -1.18 -13.75 6.23
C CYS A 17 -2.25 -12.83 6.84
N ALA A 18 -3.05 -12.15 6.01
CA ALA A 18 -4.07 -11.17 6.41
C ALA A 18 -3.58 -9.99 7.29
N LYS A 19 -2.28 -9.84 7.55
CA LYS A 19 -1.75 -8.73 8.37
C LYS A 19 -2.14 -7.34 7.86
N CYS A 20 -2.21 -7.14 6.54
CA CYS A 20 -2.65 -5.86 5.98
C CYS A 20 -4.15 -5.57 6.18
N CYS A 21 -4.98 -6.58 6.49
CA CYS A 21 -6.42 -6.40 6.71
C CYS A 21 -6.74 -5.70 8.04
N SER A 22 -5.76 -5.56 8.95
CA SER A 22 -5.90 -4.78 10.18
C SER A 22 -5.65 -3.28 9.99
N PHE A 23 -5.08 -2.85 8.85
CA PHE A 23 -4.81 -1.44 8.59
C PHE A 23 -6.03 -0.73 8.01
N ASP A 24 -6.10 0.59 8.18
CA ASP A 24 -7.05 1.40 7.44
C ASP A 24 -6.60 1.52 5.98
N VAL A 25 -7.52 1.16 5.09
CA VAL A 25 -7.31 1.04 3.65
C VAL A 25 -8.06 2.18 3.03
N SER A 26 -7.37 3.28 2.70
CA SER A 26 -8.03 4.40 2.02
C SER A 26 -8.29 4.08 0.56
N LEU A 27 -9.39 4.63 0.06
CA LEU A 27 -10.00 4.24 -1.20
C LEU A 27 -10.07 5.43 -2.16
N THR A 28 -9.85 5.16 -3.45
CA THR A 28 -10.14 6.11 -4.53
C THR A 28 -11.65 6.28 -4.73
N ASP A 29 -12.08 7.30 -5.50
CA ASP A 29 -13.50 7.47 -5.84
C ASP A 29 -14.07 6.28 -6.61
N GLU A 30 -13.26 5.69 -7.49
CA GLU A 30 -13.60 4.46 -8.20
C GLU A 30 -13.85 3.31 -7.22
N GLU A 31 -12.95 3.09 -6.27
CA GLU A 31 -13.08 2.02 -5.28
C GLU A 31 -14.24 2.25 -4.31
N LEU A 32 -14.54 3.50 -3.93
CA LEU A 32 -15.71 3.81 -3.13
C LEU A 32 -17.01 3.41 -3.86
N ARG A 33 -17.09 3.68 -5.17
CA ARG A 33 -18.23 3.27 -6.01
C ARG A 33 -18.31 1.75 -6.14
N GLU A 34 -17.18 1.09 -6.39
CA GLU A 34 -17.15 -0.38 -6.55
C GLU A 34 -17.48 -1.14 -5.27
N LEU A 35 -17.02 -0.65 -4.12
CA LEU A 35 -17.23 -1.32 -2.83
C LEU A 35 -18.61 -1.01 -2.22
N GLY A 36 -19.22 0.12 -2.61
CA GLY A 36 -20.59 0.49 -2.22
C GLY A 36 -20.80 0.44 -0.72
N GLU A 37 -21.77 -0.35 -0.27
CA GLU A 37 -22.10 -0.50 1.16
C GLU A 37 -20.95 -1.06 2.02
N ASN A 38 -19.90 -1.61 1.41
CA ASN A 38 -18.71 -2.09 2.12
C ASN A 38 -17.64 -1.00 2.32
N ALA A 39 -17.84 0.19 1.77
CA ALA A 39 -17.00 1.36 2.02
C ALA A 39 -17.59 2.25 3.13
N ASP A 40 -16.71 2.80 3.94
CA ASP A 40 -17.00 3.91 4.83
C ASP A 40 -16.76 5.21 4.05
N LEU A 41 -17.83 5.85 3.60
CA LEU A 41 -17.77 7.08 2.80
C LEU A 41 -17.21 8.26 3.58
N LYS A 42 -17.43 8.31 4.90
CA LYS A 42 -16.98 9.42 5.74
C LYS A 42 -15.46 9.43 5.84
N TRP A 43 -14.88 8.26 6.06
CA TRP A 43 -13.43 8.11 6.20
C TRP A 43 -12.74 7.73 4.89
N ARG A 44 -13.51 7.45 3.84
CA ARG A 44 -13.05 6.96 2.54
C ARG A 44 -12.21 5.68 2.68
N THR A 45 -12.66 4.73 3.49
CA THR A 45 -11.95 3.47 3.76
C THR A 45 -12.83 2.24 3.58
N THR A 46 -12.26 1.03 3.61
CA THR A 46 -13.08 -0.19 3.79
C THR A 46 -13.75 -0.17 5.17
N LYS A 47 -15.02 -0.56 5.27
CA LYS A 47 -15.68 -0.72 6.57
C LYS A 47 -14.94 -1.72 7.46
N LYS A 48 -15.03 -1.48 8.76
CA LYS A 48 -14.54 -2.38 9.80
C LYS A 48 -15.69 -3.14 10.43
N VAL A 49 -15.45 -4.40 10.74
CA VAL A 49 -16.31 -5.24 11.57
C VAL A 49 -15.53 -5.68 12.80
N VAL A 50 -16.20 -5.77 13.95
CA VAL A 50 -15.55 -6.22 15.19
C VAL A 50 -15.61 -7.74 15.27
N ARG A 51 -14.45 -8.38 15.41
CA ARG A 51 -14.34 -9.82 15.65
C ARG A 51 -13.41 -10.06 16.82
N ASN A 52 -13.86 -10.82 17.81
CA ASN A 52 -13.12 -11.06 19.06
C ASN A 52 -12.64 -9.75 19.72
N GLY A 53 -13.46 -8.70 19.68
CA GLY A 53 -13.12 -7.38 20.22
C GLY A 53 -12.15 -6.55 19.39
N ILE A 54 -11.72 -7.02 18.22
CA ILE A 54 -10.74 -6.34 17.36
C ILE A 54 -11.42 -5.85 16.07
N PRO A 55 -11.26 -4.57 15.68
CA PRO A 55 -11.74 -4.09 14.38
C PRO A 55 -10.88 -4.67 13.25
N VAL A 56 -11.52 -5.33 12.29
CA VAL A 56 -10.88 -5.88 11.08
C VAL A 56 -11.64 -5.47 9.83
N CYS A 57 -10.99 -5.50 8.67
CA CYS A 57 -11.65 -5.26 7.38
C CYS A 57 -12.89 -6.17 7.21
N CYS A 58 -14.00 -5.62 6.72
CA CYS A 58 -15.24 -6.37 6.46
C CYS A 58 -15.06 -7.56 5.51
N PHE A 59 -14.08 -7.51 4.61
CA PHE A 59 -13.76 -8.58 3.65
C PHE A 59 -12.83 -9.68 4.19
N LEU A 60 -12.36 -9.57 5.43
CA LEU A 60 -11.56 -10.64 6.03
C LEU A 60 -12.50 -11.80 6.42
N GLU A 61 -12.12 -13.05 6.21
CA GLU A 61 -12.78 -14.26 6.73
C GLU A 61 -11.71 -15.25 7.17
N GLY A 62 -11.55 -15.45 8.49
CA GLY A 62 -10.37 -16.12 9.03
C GLY A 62 -9.09 -15.37 8.60
N ASN A 63 -8.26 -16.01 7.78
CA ASN A 63 -7.05 -15.44 7.17
C ASN A 63 -7.18 -15.17 5.66
N ILE A 64 -8.41 -15.20 5.14
CA ILE A 64 -8.70 -15.08 3.71
C ILE A 64 -9.37 -13.73 3.45
N CYS A 65 -8.88 -13.00 2.45
CA CYS A 65 -9.58 -11.83 1.95
C CYS A 65 -10.58 -12.29 0.88
N THR A 66 -11.87 -12.13 1.11
CA THR A 66 -12.92 -12.53 0.16
C THR A 66 -12.87 -11.71 -1.14
N LEU A 67 -12.24 -10.54 -1.11
CA LEU A 67 -12.00 -9.67 -2.25
C LEU A 67 -10.57 -9.81 -2.84
N TYR A 68 -9.84 -10.91 -2.60
CA TYR A 68 -8.39 -10.97 -2.89
C TYR A 68 -8.00 -10.53 -4.32
N GLU A 69 -8.72 -11.00 -5.34
CA GLU A 69 -8.44 -10.68 -6.75
C GLU A 69 -8.86 -9.25 -7.13
N LYS A 70 -9.84 -8.68 -6.42
CA LYS A 70 -10.37 -7.33 -6.65
C LYS A 70 -9.94 -6.35 -5.55
N ARG A 71 -8.87 -6.66 -4.82
CA ARG A 71 -8.40 -5.83 -3.70
C ARG A 71 -8.20 -4.39 -4.14
N PRO A 72 -8.43 -3.40 -3.27
CA PRO A 72 -8.07 -2.01 -3.53
C PRO A 72 -6.59 -1.86 -3.92
N LYS A 73 -6.25 -0.84 -4.70
CA LYS A 73 -4.92 -0.48 -5.21
C LYS A 73 -3.91 -0.45 -4.06
N VAL A 74 -4.23 0.20 -2.93
CA VAL A 74 -3.34 0.24 -1.76
C VAL A 74 -3.08 -1.16 -1.15
N CYS A 75 -4.07 -2.04 -1.18
CA CYS A 75 -3.92 -3.43 -0.73
C CYS A 75 -3.09 -4.29 -1.69
N ARG A 76 -2.99 -3.91 -2.97
CA ARG A 76 -2.15 -4.60 -3.97
C ARG A 76 -0.68 -4.21 -3.86
N VAL A 77 -0.40 -2.95 -3.56
CA VAL A 77 0.99 -2.46 -3.43
C VAL A 77 1.63 -2.79 -2.09
N TYR A 78 0.84 -3.04 -1.03
CA TYR A 78 1.40 -3.42 0.27
C TYR A 78 2.38 -4.61 0.15
N PRO A 79 3.61 -4.51 0.71
CA PRO A 79 4.04 -3.56 1.75
C PRO A 79 4.75 -2.30 1.22
N PHE A 80 4.68 -2.02 -0.08
CA PHE A 80 5.42 -0.94 -0.72
C PHE A 80 4.59 0.33 -0.85
N PHE A 81 5.27 1.48 -0.73
CA PHE A 81 4.69 2.81 -0.92
C PHE A 81 5.66 3.69 -1.71
N ALA A 82 5.20 4.27 -2.81
CA ALA A 82 5.98 5.25 -3.56
C ALA A 82 5.83 6.64 -2.91
N ILE A 83 6.95 7.30 -2.63
CA ILE A 83 6.97 8.66 -2.08
C ILE A 83 7.71 9.57 -3.07
N CYS A 84 7.14 10.74 -3.33
CA CYS A 84 7.72 11.74 -4.22
C CYS A 84 9.05 12.26 -3.65
N GLU A 85 10.04 12.49 -4.52
CA GLU A 85 11.36 12.98 -4.10
C GLU A 85 11.25 14.34 -3.39
N GLU A 86 10.37 15.22 -3.87
CA GLU A 86 10.10 16.53 -3.32
C GLU A 86 9.59 16.44 -1.87
N ASP A 87 8.70 15.47 -1.58
CA ASP A 87 8.18 15.24 -0.24
C ASP A 87 9.27 14.73 0.70
N LEU A 88 10.12 13.81 0.24
CA LEU A 88 11.27 13.31 1.01
C LEU A 88 12.27 14.43 1.31
N LYS A 89 12.56 15.29 0.32
CA LYS A 89 13.43 16.46 0.48
C LYS A 89 12.84 17.47 1.46
N ALA A 90 11.55 17.80 1.36
CA ALA A 90 10.86 18.71 2.26
C ALA A 90 10.89 18.21 3.72
N LEU A 91 10.73 16.90 3.90
CA LEU A 91 10.84 16.23 5.21
C LEU A 91 12.28 15.98 5.66
N LYS A 92 13.29 16.36 4.86
CA LYS A 92 14.72 16.13 5.12
C LYS A 92 15.06 14.67 5.39
N ILE A 93 14.35 13.75 4.73
CA ILE A 93 14.59 12.31 4.85
C ILE A 93 15.76 11.95 3.94
N PRO A 94 16.87 11.38 4.47
CA PRO A 94 18.00 10.98 3.65
C PRO A 94 17.62 9.78 2.77
N ILE A 95 17.89 9.91 1.48
CA ILE A 95 17.61 8.87 0.49
C ILE A 95 18.89 8.06 0.24
N PRO A 96 18.91 6.75 0.52
CA PRO A 96 20.07 5.92 0.24
C PRO A 96 20.38 5.87 -1.26
N LYS A 97 21.67 5.87 -1.63
CA LYS A 97 22.09 5.72 -3.05
C LYS A 97 21.58 4.44 -3.71
N SER A 98 21.33 3.40 -2.91
CA SER A 98 20.80 2.11 -3.36
C SER A 98 19.27 2.09 -3.49
N ALA A 99 18.57 3.17 -3.16
CA ALA A 99 17.12 3.22 -3.20
C ALA A 99 16.61 3.09 -4.63
N VAL A 100 15.56 2.29 -4.81
CA VAL A 100 14.85 2.18 -6.09
C VAL A 100 14.27 3.56 -6.43
N ARG A 101 14.71 4.10 -7.56
CA ARG A 101 14.24 5.33 -8.17
C ARG A 101 13.38 4.99 -9.39
N VAL A 102 12.21 5.61 -9.49
CA VAL A 102 11.29 5.43 -10.62
C VAL A 102 10.78 6.79 -11.06
N GLU A 103 10.85 7.08 -12.35
CA GLU A 103 10.26 8.29 -12.94
C GLU A 103 8.84 7.97 -13.43
N TYR A 104 7.87 8.77 -13.02
CA TYR A 104 6.47 8.60 -13.39
C TYR A 104 5.73 9.93 -13.36
N ALA A 105 4.88 10.18 -14.37
CA ALA A 105 4.09 11.41 -14.49
C ALA A 105 4.91 12.72 -14.33
N GLY A 106 6.15 12.73 -14.82
CA GLY A 106 7.04 13.90 -14.76
C GLY A 106 7.70 14.16 -13.40
N ALA A 107 7.53 13.27 -12.42
CA ALA A 107 8.16 13.35 -11.10
C ALA A 107 8.99 12.11 -10.78
N THR A 108 9.88 12.23 -9.80
CA THR A 108 10.72 11.12 -9.32
C THR A 108 10.16 10.55 -8.02
N TYR A 109 9.99 9.24 -7.97
CA TYR A 109 9.50 8.51 -6.81
C TYR A 109 10.55 7.54 -6.28
N PHE A 110 10.56 7.37 -4.95
CA PHE A 110 11.34 6.36 -4.27
C PHE A 110 10.43 5.36 -3.57
N ILE A 111 10.80 4.08 -3.66
CA ILE A 111 9.99 3.00 -3.09
C ILE A 111 10.40 2.76 -1.64
N THR A 112 9.44 2.92 -0.74
CA THR A 112 9.57 2.59 0.68
C THR A 112 8.77 1.33 1.01
N TYR A 113 8.99 0.74 2.18
CA TYR A 113 8.19 -0.41 2.62
C TYR A 113 8.02 -0.54 4.14
N ASP A 114 6.98 -1.26 4.56
CA ASP A 114 6.79 -1.76 5.93
C ASP A 114 7.68 -2.99 6.19
N ASP A 115 8.73 -2.82 6.99
CA ASP A 115 9.71 -3.85 7.33
C ASP A 115 9.12 -5.02 8.13
N LYS A 116 7.92 -4.85 8.70
CA LYS A 116 7.24 -5.90 9.47
C LYS A 116 6.43 -6.85 8.59
N CYS A 117 6.42 -6.67 7.26
CA CYS A 117 5.71 -7.57 6.37
C CYS A 117 6.46 -8.91 6.22
N PRO A 118 5.84 -10.06 6.58
CA PRO A 118 6.49 -11.37 6.51
C PRO A 118 6.76 -11.87 5.07
N GLY A 119 6.27 -11.15 4.06
CA GLY A 119 6.54 -11.46 2.65
C GLY A 119 7.89 -10.96 2.15
N LEU A 120 8.52 -10.02 2.86
CA LEU A 120 9.79 -9.43 2.46
C LEU A 120 10.94 -10.45 2.50
N GLY A 121 11.92 -10.26 1.62
CA GLY A 121 13.12 -11.10 1.53
C GLY A 121 12.91 -12.46 0.86
N SER A 122 11.72 -12.73 0.33
CA SER A 122 11.41 -13.98 -0.40
C SER A 122 10.74 -13.68 -1.73
N GLY A 123 10.77 -14.61 -2.69
CA GLY A 123 10.09 -14.44 -3.97
C GLY A 123 10.87 -13.61 -4.99
N ASN A 124 10.14 -12.90 -5.84
CA ASN A 124 10.69 -12.19 -7.00
C ASN A 124 10.92 -10.71 -6.70
N THR A 125 11.65 -10.04 -7.59
CA THR A 125 11.73 -8.57 -7.59
C THR A 125 10.35 -8.01 -7.90
N PRO A 126 9.80 -7.12 -7.05
CA PRO A 126 8.55 -6.44 -7.35
C PRO A 126 8.62 -5.60 -8.62
N ASN A 127 7.47 -5.40 -9.26
CA ASN A 127 7.34 -4.47 -10.36
C ASN A 127 7.27 -3.03 -9.82
N TRP A 128 8.41 -2.35 -9.78
CA TRP A 128 8.50 -1.00 -9.22
C TRP A 128 7.66 0.02 -9.97
N LYS A 129 7.51 -0.13 -11.29
CA LYS A 129 6.70 0.77 -12.11
C LYS A 129 5.22 0.66 -11.75
N GLU A 130 4.71 -0.58 -11.67
CA GLU A 130 3.33 -0.85 -11.24
C GLU A 130 3.06 -0.35 -9.82
N ILE A 131 4.03 -0.49 -8.90
CA ILE A 131 3.90 0.06 -7.54
C ILE A 131 3.75 1.58 -7.57
N VAL A 132 4.54 2.30 -8.37
CA VAL A 132 4.40 3.75 -8.51
C VAL A 132 3.08 4.12 -9.19
N GLU A 133 2.69 3.44 -10.26
CA GLU A 133 1.41 3.67 -10.95
C GLU A 133 0.24 3.59 -9.96
N LEU A 134 0.16 2.50 -9.19
CA LEU A 134 -0.90 2.29 -8.21
C LEU A 134 -0.82 3.26 -7.02
N SER A 135 0.38 3.62 -6.56
CA SER A 135 0.57 4.59 -5.48
C SER A 135 0.23 6.02 -5.92
N TYR A 136 0.54 6.39 -7.16
CA TYR A 136 0.29 7.71 -7.72
C TYR A 136 -1.20 8.05 -7.73
N PHE A 137 -2.05 7.10 -8.14
CA PHE A 137 -3.50 7.29 -8.09
C PHE A 137 -3.97 7.60 -6.67
N TYR A 138 -3.45 6.86 -5.68
CA TYR A 138 -3.78 7.09 -4.27
C TYR A 138 -3.33 8.48 -3.79
N THR A 139 -2.10 8.89 -4.07
CA THR A 139 -1.56 10.16 -3.56
C THR A 139 -2.13 11.40 -4.21
N ASN A 140 -2.78 11.27 -5.38
CA ASN A 140 -3.30 12.41 -6.14
C ASN A 140 -4.84 12.46 -6.17
N GLU A 141 -5.55 11.33 -6.14
CA GLU A 141 -7.02 11.31 -6.06
C GLU A 141 -7.54 11.39 -4.61
N CYS A 142 -6.74 11.00 -3.61
CA CYS A 142 -7.13 11.12 -2.19
C CYS A 142 -6.73 12.46 -1.55
N ARG A 143 -6.25 13.44 -2.33
CA ARG A 143 -6.04 14.82 -1.86
C ARG A 143 -7.40 15.50 -1.74
N CYS A 144 -7.98 15.40 -0.55
CA CYS A 144 -9.16 16.15 -0.13
C CYS A 144 -8.77 17.62 0.13
#